data_AF-A0A822XL79-F1
#
_entry.id   AF-A0A822XL79-F1
#
_cell.length_a   1.000
_cell.length_b   1.000
_cell.length_c   1.000
_cell.angle_alpha   90.00
_cell.angle_beta   90.00
_cell.angle_gamma   90.00
#
_symmetry.space_group_name_H-M   'P 1'
#
loop_
_entity.id
_entity.type
_entity.pdbx_description
1 polymer ?
#
loop_
_entity_poly.entity_id
_entity_poly.type
_entity_poly.pdbx_seq_one_letter_code
_entity_poly.pdbx_strand_id
1 'polypeptide(L)'
;MPSRFPGALTQDWEPVVLHKSKPNALALRDPKVMNQALRSGAAVQTVKKFDASSNKKPVTVVNVRKLDEVTEPAALDKVSTEVRQAIQKARGR
;
A
#
# COMPACT_ATOMS: atom_id res chain seq x y z
N MET A 1 -6.58 40.20 46.29
CA MET A 1 -6.14 40.83 45.03
C MET A 1 -7.37 41.06 44.17
N PRO A 2 -7.59 42.26 43.61
CA PRO A 2 -8.79 42.53 42.81
C PRO A 2 -8.73 41.78 41.47
N SER A 3 -9.81 41.07 41.14
CA SER A 3 -10.00 40.38 39.87
C SER A 3 -10.12 41.39 38.74
N ARG A 4 -9.21 41.35 37.78
CA ARG A 4 -9.41 42.03 36.50
C ARG A 4 -10.39 41.19 35.70
N PHE A 5 -11.64 41.64 35.61
CA PHE A 5 -12.55 41.24 34.54
C PHE A 5 -11.89 41.67 33.22
N PRO A 6 -11.49 40.75 32.32
CA PRO A 6 -11.14 41.17 30.98
C PRO A 6 -12.46 41.57 30.33
N GLY A 7 -12.64 42.88 30.09
CA GLY A 7 -13.72 43.38 29.23
C GLY A 7 -13.73 42.63 27.91
N ALA A 8 -14.91 42.56 27.28
CA ALA A 8 -15.18 41.80 26.06
C ALA A 8 -13.97 41.75 25.12
N LEU A 9 -13.25 40.61 25.15
CA LEU A 9 -12.16 40.33 24.23
C LEU A 9 -12.79 40.17 22.85
N THR A 10 -12.81 41.24 22.06
CA THR A 10 -13.27 41.19 20.67
C THR A 10 -12.26 40.36 19.89
N GLN A 11 -12.74 39.29 19.27
CA GLN A 11 -11.91 38.44 18.43
C GLN A 11 -11.68 39.17 17.10
N ASP A 12 -10.51 39.80 16.97
CA ASP A 12 -10.16 40.68 15.84
C ASP A 12 -9.91 39.93 14.51
N TRP A 13 -10.31 38.66 14.39
CA TRP A 13 -10.11 37.84 13.20
C TRP A 13 -11.35 37.01 12.88
N GLU A 14 -11.66 36.90 11.59
CA GLU A 14 -12.78 36.12 11.08
C GLU A 14 -12.48 34.62 11.15
N PRO A 15 -13.38 33.78 11.69
CA PRO A 15 -13.12 32.35 11.88
C PRO A 15 -12.99 31.62 10.54
N VAL A 16 -11.79 31.09 10.27
CA VAL A 16 -11.51 30.27 9.08
C VAL A 16 -11.79 28.79 9.37
N VAL A 17 -12.65 28.17 8.54
CA VAL A 17 -12.92 26.73 8.60
C VAL A 17 -11.77 25.95 7.94
N LEU A 18 -10.98 25.27 8.76
CA LEU A 18 -9.88 24.42 8.28
C LEU A 18 -10.41 23.00 7.96
N HIS A 19 -10.37 22.62 6.70
CA HIS A 19 -10.68 21.24 6.29
C HIS A 19 -9.43 20.36 6.41
N LYS A 20 -9.45 19.42 7.37
CA LYS A 20 -8.43 18.37 7.47
C LYS A 20 -8.89 17.15 6.65
N SER A 21 -8.29 16.95 5.48
CA SER A 21 -8.57 15.76 4.66
C SER A 21 -8.06 14.50 5.36
N LYS A 22 -8.81 13.40 5.20
CA LYS A 22 -8.36 12.10 5.70
C LYS A 22 -7.12 11.66 4.92
N PRO A 23 -6.11 11.08 5.58
CA PRO A 23 -4.92 10.59 4.89
C PRO A 23 -5.29 9.50 3.88
N ASN A 24 -4.63 9.53 2.72
CA ASN A 24 -4.76 8.51 1.69
C ASN A 24 -4.36 7.13 2.25
N ALA A 25 -5.07 6.07 1.86
CA ALA A 25 -4.80 4.70 2.30
C ALA A 25 -3.36 4.23 2.01
N LEU A 26 -2.71 4.77 0.98
CA LEU A 26 -1.29 4.51 0.70
C LEU A 26 -0.36 5.13 1.75
N ALA A 27 -0.69 6.31 2.26
CA ALA A 27 0.08 6.98 3.31
C ALA A 27 -0.02 6.25 4.66
N LEU A 28 -1.14 5.57 4.93
CA LEU A 28 -1.31 4.74 6.13
C LEU A 28 -0.45 3.47 6.11
N ARG A 29 0.09 3.09 4.95
CA ARG A 29 1.00 1.93 4.81
C ARG A 29 2.48 2.29 4.94
N ASP A 30 2.80 3.58 5.09
CA ASP A 30 4.17 4.03 5.31
C ASP A 30 4.69 3.52 6.67
N PRO A 31 5.86 2.85 6.72
CA PRO A 31 6.46 2.39 7.97
C PRO A 31 6.61 3.50 9.03
N LYS A 32 6.83 4.76 8.63
CA LYS A 32 6.95 5.87 9.57
C LYS A 32 5.64 6.12 10.30
N VAL A 33 4.53 6.14 9.56
CA VAL A 33 3.17 6.36 10.08
C VAL A 33 2.74 5.19 10.95
N MET A 34 3.03 3.95 10.52
CA MET A 34 2.78 2.74 11.30
C MET A 34 3.51 2.77 12.66
N ASN A 35 4.81 3.09 12.65
CA ASN A 35 5.62 3.13 13.87
C ASN A 35 5.15 4.23 14.83
N GLN A 36 4.72 5.38 14.31
CA GLN A 36 4.13 6.43 15.13
C GLN A 36 2.82 5.96 15.79
N ALA A 37 1.94 5.32 15.02
CA ALA A 37 0.68 4.77 15.53
C ALA A 37 0.90 3.72 16.63
N LEU A 38 1.88 2.84 16.46
CA LEU A 38 2.26 1.85 17.47
C LEU A 38 2.74 2.52 18.78
N ARG A 39 3.57 3.56 18.68
CA ARG A 39 4.08 4.28 19.86
C ARG A 39 3.01 5.10 20.58
N SER A 40 2.05 5.64 19.84
CA SER A 40 0.95 6.43 20.41
C SER A 40 -0.21 5.57 20.94
N GLY A 41 -0.14 4.24 20.83
CA GLY A 41 -1.23 3.33 21.21
C GLY A 41 -2.45 3.42 20.29
N ALA A 42 -2.30 3.96 19.08
CA ALA A 42 -3.38 4.02 18.10
C ALA A 42 -3.62 2.64 17.47
N ALA A 43 -4.86 2.36 17.05
CA ALA A 43 -5.23 1.08 16.46
C ALA A 43 -4.51 0.85 15.10
N VAL A 44 -3.82 -0.27 14.97
CA VAL A 44 -3.15 -0.71 13.73
C VAL A 44 -3.88 -1.91 13.16
N GLN A 45 -4.33 -1.80 11.91
CA GLN A 45 -4.97 -2.90 11.20
C GLN A 45 -3.90 -3.88 10.68
N THR A 46 -4.03 -5.15 11.04
CA THR A 46 -3.17 -6.22 10.52
C THR A 46 -4.01 -7.18 9.68
N VAL A 47 -3.45 -7.62 8.54
CA VAL A 47 -4.13 -8.54 7.63
C VAL A 47 -3.16 -9.66 7.29
N LYS A 48 -3.55 -10.91 7.60
CA LYS A 48 -2.79 -12.09 7.18
C LYS A 48 -2.80 -12.17 5.65
N LYS A 49 -1.63 -12.35 5.04
CA LYS A 49 -1.52 -12.52 3.58
C LYS A 49 -2.17 -13.85 3.18
N PHE A 50 -2.77 -13.87 1.99
CA PHE A 50 -3.51 -15.02 1.46
C PHE A 50 -2.75 -16.35 1.54
N ASP A 51 -1.49 -16.39 1.10
CA ASP A 51 -0.61 -17.57 1.18
C ASP A 51 0.46 -17.47 2.29
N ALA A 52 0.21 -16.68 3.34
CA ALA A 52 1.14 -16.61 4.46
C ALA A 52 1.33 -18.00 5.12
N SER A 53 2.57 -18.32 5.50
CA SER A 53 2.93 -19.58 6.17
C SER A 53 2.77 -20.84 5.30
N SER A 54 2.95 -20.73 3.98
CA SER A 54 2.91 -21.87 3.06
C SER A 54 4.16 -21.93 2.19
N ASN A 55 4.75 -23.13 2.04
CA ASN A 55 5.90 -23.40 1.16
C ASN A 55 5.45 -23.80 -0.27
N LYS A 56 4.35 -23.22 -0.77
CA LYS A 56 3.86 -23.54 -2.11
C LYS A 56 4.87 -23.10 -3.17
N LYS A 57 5.34 -24.07 -3.96
CA LYS A 57 5.91 -23.86 -5.29
C LYS A 57 5.13 -24.77 -6.24
N PRO A 58 4.69 -24.33 -7.44
CA PRO A 58 4.95 -23.08 -8.16
C PRO A 58 3.92 -21.95 -7.92
N VAL A 59 4.35 -20.70 -8.08
CA VAL A 59 3.48 -19.51 -8.07
C VAL A 59 3.06 -19.20 -9.52
N THR A 60 1.79 -18.96 -9.76
CA THR A 60 1.29 -18.50 -11.07
C THR A 60 1.78 -17.08 -11.33
N VAL A 61 2.43 -16.85 -12.47
CA VAL A 61 2.95 -15.52 -12.86
C VAL A 61 1.83 -14.64 -13.47
N VAL A 62 0.71 -15.25 -13.83
CA VAL A 62 -0.42 -14.59 -14.51
C VAL A 62 -1.57 -14.35 -13.53
N ASN A 63 -2.26 -13.22 -13.69
CA ASN A 63 -3.46 -12.92 -12.90
C ASN A 63 -4.62 -13.80 -13.37
N VAL A 64 -4.93 -14.84 -12.60
CA VAL A 64 -5.94 -15.86 -12.91
C VAL A 64 -7.32 -15.25 -13.15
N ARG A 65 -7.70 -14.22 -12.38
CA ARG A 65 -8.99 -13.54 -12.56
C ARG A 65 -9.15 -12.94 -13.95
N LYS A 66 -8.08 -12.35 -14.49
CA LYS A 66 -8.11 -11.78 -15.84
C LYS A 66 -8.20 -12.85 -16.91
N LEU A 67 -7.65 -14.05 -16.66
CA LEU A 67 -7.78 -15.18 -17.58
C LEU A 67 -9.22 -15.73 -17.59
N ASP A 68 -9.87 -15.77 -16.44
CA ASP A 68 -11.28 -16.22 -16.34
C ASP A 68 -12.25 -15.21 -16.99
N GLU A 69 -11.96 -13.92 -16.90
CA GLU A 69 -12.80 -12.85 -17.49
C GLU A 69 -12.65 -12.74 -19.02
N VAL A 70 -11.53 -13.19 -19.59
CA VAL A 70 -11.25 -13.08 -21.03
C VAL A 70 -11.64 -14.37 -21.73
N THR A 71 -12.60 -14.28 -22.67
CA THR A 71 -13.11 -15.43 -23.43
C THR A 71 -12.31 -15.71 -24.71
N GLU A 72 -11.52 -14.73 -25.17
CA GLU A 72 -10.66 -14.85 -26.35
C GLU A 72 -9.29 -15.46 -26.00
N PRO A 73 -8.63 -16.16 -26.94
CA PRO A 73 -7.35 -16.80 -26.66
C PRO A 73 -6.28 -15.77 -26.26
N ALA A 74 -5.83 -15.84 -25.01
CA ALA A 74 -4.76 -15.00 -24.49
C ALA A 74 -3.44 -15.32 -25.20
N ALA A 75 -2.92 -14.37 -25.97
CA ALA A 75 -1.58 -14.46 -26.55
C ALA A 75 -0.53 -14.25 -25.44
N LEU A 76 0.00 -15.36 -24.91
CA LEU A 76 1.10 -15.33 -23.96
C LEU A 76 2.44 -15.31 -24.70
N ASP A 77 3.31 -14.39 -24.31
CA ASP A 77 4.64 -14.27 -24.89
C ASP A 77 5.48 -15.51 -24.61
N LYS A 78 6.16 -15.98 -25.65
CA LYS A 78 7.10 -17.11 -25.56
C LYS A 78 8.50 -16.58 -25.27
N VAL A 79 9.29 -17.41 -24.59
CA VAL A 79 10.70 -17.12 -24.33
C VAL A 79 11.46 -17.01 -25.66
N SER A 80 12.33 -16.01 -25.78
CA SER A 80 13.14 -15.80 -26.99
C SER A 80 14.16 -16.93 -27.21
N THR A 81 14.57 -17.11 -28.47
CA THR A 81 15.59 -18.09 -28.86
C THR A 81 16.95 -17.83 -28.23
N GLU A 82 17.29 -16.56 -28.01
CA GLU A 82 18.55 -16.14 -27.37
C GLU A 82 18.65 -16.65 -25.93
N VAL A 83 17.56 -16.55 -25.15
CA VAL A 83 17.51 -17.08 -23.78
C VAL A 83 17.72 -18.60 -23.78
N ARG A 84 17.13 -19.31 -24.74
CA ARG A 84 17.37 -20.75 -24.92
C ARG A 84 18.85 -21.05 -25.19
N GLN A 85 19.46 -20.34 -26.12
CA GLN A 85 20.87 -20.52 -26.48
C GLN A 85 21.80 -20.24 -25.29
N ALA A 86 21.53 -19.16 -24.53
CA ALA A 86 22.29 -18.81 -23.33
C ALA A 86 22.21 -19.90 -22.26
N ILE A 87 21.01 -20.45 -22.01
CA ILE A 87 20.81 -21.54 -21.04
C ILE A 87 21.52 -22.82 -21.49
N GLN A 88 21.48 -23.15 -22.79
CA GLN A 88 22.16 -24.34 -23.32
C GLN A 88 23.68 -24.24 -23.14
N LYS A 89 24.27 -23.10 -23.52
CA LYS A 89 25.70 -22.82 -23.33
C LYS A 89 26.10 -22.90 -21.85
N ALA A 90 25.32 -22.31 -20.96
CA ALA A 90 25.58 -22.34 -19.51
C ALA A 90 25.50 -23.75 -18.91
N ARG A 91 24.76 -24.66 -19.54
CA ARG A 91 24.63 -26.07 -19.11
C ARG A 91 25.74 -26.98 -19.63
N GLY A 92 26.68 -26.47 -20.44
CA GLY A 92 27.79 -27.26 -20.99
C GLY A 92 27.37 -28.32 -22.01
N ARG A 93 26.24 -28.10 -22.70
CA ARG A 93 25.87 -28.88 -23.90
C ARG A 93 26.30 -28.15 -25.16
#